data_AF-A0A8H3TQ17-F1
#
_entry.id   AF-A0A8H3TQ17-F1
#
_cell.length_a   1.000
_cell.length_b   1.000
_cell.length_c   1.000
_cell.angle_alpha   90.00
_cell.angle_beta   90.00
_cell.angle_gamma   90.00
#
_symmetry.space_group_name_H-M   'P 1'
#
loop_
_entity.id
_entity.type
_entity.pdbx_description
1 polymer ?
#
loop_
_entity_poly.entity_id
_entity_poly.type
_entity_poly.pdbx_seq_one_letter_code
_entity_poly.pdbx_strand_id
1 'polypeptide(L)'
;MGLASKMAAIQGAQGALNSYATTTSAAMGRPGGAPGGAPGALGAPYGAQGGAYGQAQTQGYGAPPQQGYGQPAQPYGQPGQHMSYPGQQQAGYPGQAPQGYPGQQQTGYPGQAPQGYPGQQQGGYPGQAPQGYPGQGYPSSGSTTDVRYLIQVLSQTVQDQRLQAFYPPQVLEQIASRVASTGALDRIAAEWRLPKEIALDLVKISLFDVVILCDDSGSMAFEQNGERIEDLKLILSRVAFACSLFDHDGINIRFLNSHIDGNHINSEQAAMQLVSQVKFTGLTPLGTSLDQKILQPMLLGPARSNTLQKPLLVICITDGAPAGEPADKVFEVISRAHDELVRTRYGPDAVSFQIAQVGDDRKAEEFLAALDAHPKVGGLIDSTGNFELESAQMKRMTGQDMDPTLWLCKMLLGPIDSSYDTKDERARR
;
A
#
# COMPACT_ATOMS: atom_id res chain seq x y z
N MET A 1 -11.99 -6.13 -6.58
CA MET A 1 -11.94 -4.66 -6.72
C MET A 1 -11.07 -4.17 -5.60
N GLY A 2 -9.78 -4.27 -5.81
CA GLY A 2 -8.70 -3.74 -5.02
C GLY A 2 -8.65 -2.22 -5.07
N LEU A 3 -7.65 -1.69 -4.39
CA LEU A 3 -7.52 -0.27 -4.10
C LEU A 3 -7.45 0.60 -5.37
N ALA A 4 -6.71 0.17 -6.39
CA ALA A 4 -6.57 0.87 -7.66
C ALA A 4 -7.91 1.01 -8.40
N SER A 5 -8.68 -0.08 -8.47
CA SER A 5 -10.01 -0.09 -9.06
C SER A 5 -10.97 0.88 -8.35
N LYS A 6 -10.91 0.95 -7.01
CA LYS A 6 -11.74 1.87 -6.22
C LYS A 6 -11.33 3.33 -6.42
N MET A 7 -10.04 3.64 -6.39
CA MET A 7 -9.56 5.00 -6.64
C MET A 7 -9.96 5.49 -8.03
N ALA A 8 -9.83 4.65 -9.06
CA ALA A 8 -10.27 4.97 -10.41
C ALA A 8 -11.78 5.23 -10.49
N ALA A 9 -12.60 4.45 -9.76
CA ALA A 9 -14.05 4.65 -9.72
C ALA A 9 -14.45 5.99 -9.08
N ILE A 10 -13.78 6.42 -8.01
CA ILE A 10 -14.01 7.73 -7.36
C ILE A 10 -13.69 8.86 -8.33
N GLN A 11 -12.55 8.77 -9.03
CA GLN A 11 -12.15 9.76 -10.03
C GLN A 11 -13.12 9.80 -11.22
N GLY A 12 -13.54 8.63 -11.73
CA GLY A 12 -14.46 8.50 -12.85
C GLY A 12 -15.89 8.99 -12.57
N ALA A 13 -16.44 8.66 -11.39
CA ALA A 13 -17.77 9.11 -10.99
C ALA A 13 -17.88 10.65 -10.91
N GLN A 14 -16.80 11.32 -10.53
CA GLN A 14 -16.76 12.78 -10.46
C GLN A 14 -16.47 13.44 -11.82
N GLY A 15 -15.68 12.80 -12.69
CA GLY A 15 -15.56 13.22 -14.09
C GLY A 15 -16.92 13.21 -14.79
N ALA A 16 -17.74 12.18 -14.51
CA ALA A 16 -19.12 12.12 -14.97
C ALA A 16 -19.97 13.26 -14.38
N LEU A 17 -19.95 13.48 -13.06
CA LEU A 17 -20.71 14.58 -12.43
C LEU A 17 -20.33 15.97 -12.95
N ASN A 18 -19.03 16.25 -13.17
CA ASN A 18 -18.57 17.51 -13.76
C ASN A 18 -19.02 17.64 -15.23
N SER A 19 -19.03 16.55 -16.00
CA SER A 19 -19.55 16.55 -17.38
C SER A 19 -21.08 16.74 -17.44
N TYR A 20 -21.83 16.22 -16.46
CA TYR A 20 -23.27 16.45 -16.30
C TYR A 20 -23.59 17.89 -15.86
N ALA A 21 -22.78 18.50 -14.99
CA ALA A 21 -22.90 19.90 -14.61
C ALA A 21 -22.60 20.86 -15.79
N THR A 22 -21.61 20.52 -16.61
CA THR A 22 -21.23 21.33 -17.79
C THR A 22 -22.31 21.23 -18.89
N THR A 23 -22.91 20.05 -19.09
CA THR A 23 -23.99 19.86 -20.09
C THR A 23 -25.34 20.43 -19.65
N THR A 24 -25.65 20.51 -18.35
CA THR A 24 -26.86 21.20 -17.86
C THR A 24 -26.73 22.73 -17.88
N SER A 25 -25.53 23.29 -17.71
CA SER A 25 -25.30 24.73 -17.90
C SER A 25 -25.38 25.21 -19.37
N ALA A 26 -25.22 24.30 -20.34
CA ALA A 26 -25.32 24.62 -21.77
C ALA A 26 -26.76 24.56 -22.34
N ALA A 27 -27.73 24.07 -21.56
CA ALA A 27 -29.10 23.82 -22.04
C ALA A 27 -30.15 24.88 -21.63
N MET A 28 -29.75 25.98 -20.98
CA MET A 28 -30.64 27.12 -20.67
C MET A 28 -30.14 28.43 -21.28
N GLY A 29 -30.21 28.52 -22.62
CA GLY A 29 -30.08 29.76 -23.38
C GLY A 29 -31.18 29.83 -24.44
N ARG A 30 -32.11 30.78 -24.30
CA ARG A 30 -33.27 31.00 -25.20
C ARG A 30 -32.85 31.54 -26.58
N PRO A 31 -33.73 31.40 -27.61
CA PRO A 31 -33.36 31.51 -29.02
C PRO A 31 -33.54 32.94 -29.58
N GLY A 32 -32.72 33.32 -30.57
CA GLY A 32 -32.96 34.52 -31.36
C GLY A 32 -31.93 34.77 -32.47
N GLY A 33 -32.40 34.74 -33.73
CA GLY A 33 -31.95 35.64 -34.80
C GLY A 33 -30.76 35.23 -35.68
N ALA A 34 -31.05 34.61 -36.82
CA ALA A 34 -30.30 34.79 -38.08
C ALA A 34 -30.99 35.92 -38.90
N PRO A 35 -30.46 36.48 -40.03
CA PRO A 35 -29.41 35.92 -40.91
C PRO A 35 -28.42 36.94 -41.55
N GLY A 36 -27.41 36.43 -42.28
CA GLY A 36 -26.81 37.18 -43.39
C GLY A 36 -25.37 36.83 -43.80
N GLY A 37 -25.21 36.30 -45.03
CA GLY A 37 -24.11 36.68 -45.94
C GLY A 37 -22.85 35.81 -46.02
N ALA A 38 -22.78 34.95 -47.03
CA ALA A 38 -21.54 34.47 -47.70
C ALA A 38 -21.12 35.49 -48.81
N PRO A 39 -20.08 35.31 -49.67
CA PRO A 39 -19.14 34.16 -49.85
C PRO A 39 -17.66 34.54 -50.14
N GLY A 40 -16.75 33.55 -50.32
CA GLY A 40 -15.47 33.81 -51.01
C GLY A 40 -14.28 32.84 -50.84
N ALA A 41 -14.37 31.65 -51.43
CA ALA A 41 -13.41 31.03 -52.36
C ALA A 41 -11.84 31.06 -52.18
N LEU A 42 -11.28 29.84 -52.22
CA LEU A 42 -10.15 29.33 -53.04
C LEU A 42 -8.68 29.49 -52.60
N GLY A 43 -7.97 28.35 -52.58
CA GLY A 43 -6.51 28.29 -52.73
C GLY A 43 -5.85 26.97 -52.30
N ALA A 44 -5.90 25.94 -53.16
CA ALA A 44 -4.92 24.83 -53.17
C ALA A 44 -3.72 25.22 -54.06
N PRO A 45 -2.56 24.53 -53.98
CA PRO A 45 -2.30 23.57 -55.05
C PRO A 45 -1.52 22.28 -54.69
N TYR A 46 -1.81 21.30 -55.54
CA TYR A 46 -1.09 20.11 -56.03
C TYR A 46 0.43 19.94 -55.84
N GLY A 47 0.85 18.67 -55.74
CA GLY A 47 2.16 18.17 -56.21
C GLY A 47 2.40 16.69 -55.86
N ALA A 48 2.32 15.79 -56.85
CA ALA A 48 2.41 14.33 -56.73
C ALA A 48 3.77 13.75 -57.19
N GLN A 49 4.17 12.59 -56.66
CA GLN A 49 4.93 11.46 -57.26
C GLN A 49 5.52 10.64 -56.10
N GLY A 50 5.47 9.31 -56.01
CA GLY A 50 5.42 8.27 -57.05
C GLY A 50 6.73 7.49 -57.02
N GLY A 51 6.78 6.30 -56.40
CA GLY A 51 7.98 5.46 -56.36
C GLY A 51 7.82 4.18 -55.54
N ALA A 52 7.29 3.14 -56.18
CA ALA A 52 7.39 1.75 -55.74
C ALA A 52 8.70 1.11 -56.26
N TYR A 53 9.05 -0.07 -55.70
CA TYR A 53 9.89 -1.17 -56.20
C TYR A 53 10.98 -1.60 -55.22
N GLY A 54 11.05 -2.92 -54.95
CA GLY A 54 12.26 -3.55 -54.41
C GLY A 54 12.07 -4.77 -53.51
N GLN A 55 11.35 -5.79 -53.96
CA GLN A 55 11.37 -7.14 -53.41
C GLN A 55 12.72 -7.81 -53.78
N ALA A 56 13.43 -8.41 -52.82
CA ALA A 56 14.50 -9.35 -53.12
C ALA A 56 14.57 -10.46 -52.06
N GLN A 57 14.38 -11.68 -52.55
CA GLN A 57 14.41 -12.96 -51.88
C GLN A 57 15.58 -13.75 -52.49
N THR A 58 16.48 -14.32 -51.69
CA THR A 58 17.40 -15.42 -52.05
C THR A 58 17.83 -16.11 -50.75
N GLN A 59 17.38 -17.33 -50.44
CA GLN A 59 17.91 -18.66 -50.83
C GLN A 59 19.31 -19.01 -50.26
N GLY A 60 19.31 -19.87 -49.23
CA GLY A 60 19.80 -21.25 -49.34
C GLY A 60 21.24 -21.57 -48.91
N TYR A 61 21.42 -22.84 -48.51
CA TYR A 61 22.64 -23.57 -48.12
C TYR A 61 23.06 -23.42 -46.64
N GLY A 62 23.25 -24.45 -45.82
CA GLY A 62 23.22 -25.90 -46.01
C GLY A 62 23.90 -26.54 -44.78
N ALA A 63 23.27 -27.53 -44.15
CA ALA A 63 23.95 -28.45 -43.22
C ALA A 63 24.53 -29.63 -44.02
N PRO A 64 25.59 -30.29 -43.52
CA PRO A 64 25.36 -31.63 -42.94
C PRO A 64 26.24 -31.96 -41.71
N PRO A 65 25.97 -33.10 -41.05
CA PRO A 65 26.36 -33.39 -39.66
C PRO A 65 27.58 -34.31 -39.56
N GLN A 66 28.15 -34.44 -38.35
CA GLN A 66 28.99 -35.59 -38.00
C GLN A 66 28.56 -36.27 -36.69
N GLN A 67 28.25 -37.56 -36.87
CA GLN A 67 28.37 -38.70 -35.94
C GLN A 67 29.81 -38.73 -35.37
N GLY A 68 30.14 -39.30 -34.21
CA GLY A 68 29.48 -40.23 -33.30
C GLY A 68 30.59 -41.06 -32.63
N TYR A 69 30.38 -41.56 -31.41
CA TYR A 69 30.93 -42.83 -30.91
C TYR A 69 30.07 -43.28 -29.74
N GLY A 70 29.65 -44.54 -29.77
CA GLY A 70 28.73 -45.13 -28.81
C GLY A 70 29.31 -46.29 -28.00
N GLN A 71 28.46 -46.71 -27.04
CA GLN A 71 28.27 -48.03 -26.43
C GLN A 71 29.31 -48.59 -25.42
N PRO A 72 28.91 -49.60 -24.58
CA PRO A 72 27.57 -50.19 -24.36
C PRO A 72 27.12 -50.28 -22.89
N ALA A 73 25.82 -50.58 -22.75
CA ALA A 73 25.10 -50.99 -21.55
C ALA A 73 25.43 -52.43 -21.10
N GLN A 74 25.11 -52.79 -19.84
CA GLN A 74 24.29 -53.96 -19.50
C GLN A 74 23.78 -53.87 -18.03
N PRO A 75 22.68 -54.57 -17.69
CA PRO A 75 21.73 -54.25 -16.63
C PRO A 75 21.78 -55.26 -15.45
N TYR A 76 21.03 -54.99 -14.38
CA TYR A 76 20.59 -56.06 -13.49
C TYR A 76 19.11 -55.95 -13.14
N GLY A 77 18.48 -57.13 -13.06
CA GLY A 77 17.04 -57.35 -13.04
C GLY A 77 16.32 -57.01 -11.73
N GLN A 78 15.03 -56.71 -11.94
CA GLN A 78 13.82 -56.92 -11.13
C GLN A 78 13.74 -58.26 -10.33
N PRO A 79 12.63 -58.59 -9.61
CA PRO A 79 11.62 -57.76 -8.94
C PRO A 79 11.16 -58.30 -7.55
N GLY A 80 10.37 -57.48 -6.83
CA GLY A 80 9.22 -57.95 -6.05
C GLY A 80 9.45 -58.21 -4.57
N GLN A 81 8.54 -57.70 -3.75
CA GLN A 81 7.68 -58.44 -2.80
C GLN A 81 7.01 -57.43 -1.87
N HIS A 82 5.68 -57.37 -1.99
CA HIS A 82 4.80 -56.78 -1.00
C HIS A 82 4.94 -57.59 0.30
N MET A 83 5.08 -56.93 1.45
CA MET A 83 4.90 -57.58 2.73
C MET A 83 3.90 -56.80 3.58
N SER A 84 2.66 -57.31 3.56
CA SER A 84 1.68 -57.16 4.63
C SER A 84 2.17 -57.88 5.87
N TYR A 85 1.86 -57.33 7.06
CA TYR A 85 1.80 -58.09 8.31
C TYR A 85 0.40 -57.97 8.93
N PRO A 86 -0.05 -59.00 9.67
CA PRO A 86 -1.42 -59.48 9.64
C PRO A 86 -2.27 -59.03 10.82
N GLY A 87 -3.59 -59.15 10.63
CA GLY A 87 -4.59 -58.93 11.67
C GLY A 87 -4.74 -60.09 12.66
N GLN A 88 -5.35 -59.76 13.80
CA GLN A 88 -6.16 -60.69 14.57
C GLN A 88 -7.64 -60.29 14.42
N GLN A 89 -8.44 -61.23 13.94
CA GLN A 89 -9.89 -61.37 14.18
C GLN A 89 -10.04 -62.00 15.60
N GLN A 90 -11.14 -61.96 16.35
CA GLN A 90 -12.58 -61.96 16.07
C GLN A 90 -13.26 -61.77 17.46
N ALA A 91 -14.36 -61.04 17.66
CA ALA A 91 -15.77 -61.47 17.57
C ALA A 91 -16.58 -60.46 18.42
N GLY A 92 -17.85 -60.10 18.22
CA GLY A 92 -18.92 -60.49 17.32
C GLY A 92 -20.15 -59.61 17.63
N TYR A 93 -20.93 -59.34 16.58
CA TYR A 93 -22.21 -58.60 16.40
C TYR A 93 -23.39 -59.03 17.30
N PRO A 94 -24.65 -58.51 17.19
CA PRO A 94 -25.24 -57.49 16.26
C PRO A 94 -26.15 -56.43 16.98
N GLY A 95 -26.84 -55.45 16.38
CA GLY A 95 -27.06 -55.01 14.99
C GLY A 95 -28.17 -53.92 14.90
N GLN A 96 -28.04 -53.07 13.88
CA GLN A 96 -29.05 -52.40 13.01
C GLN A 96 -30.08 -51.37 13.55
N ALA A 97 -29.77 -50.06 13.35
CA ALA A 97 -30.31 -49.08 12.38
C ALA A 97 -31.75 -49.20 11.79
N PRO A 98 -32.27 -48.19 11.02
CA PRO A 98 -32.40 -46.73 11.24
C PRO A 98 -33.79 -46.18 10.78
N GLN A 99 -34.20 -44.93 11.12
CA GLN A 99 -35.04 -44.06 10.25
C GLN A 99 -35.45 -42.69 10.87
N GLY A 100 -35.34 -41.62 10.07
CA GLY A 100 -36.43 -40.67 9.76
C GLY A 100 -36.87 -39.58 10.77
N TYR A 101 -36.70 -38.30 10.37
CA TYR A 101 -37.46 -37.11 10.82
C TYR A 101 -38.99 -37.29 10.61
N PRO A 102 -39.93 -36.66 11.36
CA PRO A 102 -40.17 -35.19 11.35
C PRO A 102 -40.70 -34.56 12.67
N GLY A 103 -40.89 -33.23 12.68
CA GLY A 103 -41.04 -32.38 13.88
C GLY A 103 -42.41 -32.28 14.57
N GLN A 104 -42.48 -31.42 15.61
CA GLN A 104 -43.68 -30.92 16.31
C GLN A 104 -43.32 -29.60 17.02
N GLN A 105 -43.99 -28.48 16.74
CA GLN A 105 -45.29 -27.97 17.25
C GLN A 105 -45.18 -27.08 18.50
N GLN A 106 -45.87 -25.95 18.38
CA GLN A 106 -46.16 -24.90 19.37
C GLN A 106 -46.90 -25.44 20.59
N THR A 107 -46.69 -24.83 21.76
CA THR A 107 -47.77 -24.52 22.72
C THR A 107 -47.34 -23.33 23.59
N GLY A 108 -48.22 -22.33 23.74
CA GLY A 108 -47.98 -21.07 24.46
C GLY A 108 -48.60 -21.00 25.86
N TYR A 109 -48.85 -19.75 26.29
CA TYR A 109 -49.49 -19.20 27.52
C TYR A 109 -48.53 -18.56 28.55
N PRO A 110 -48.97 -17.56 29.34
CA PRO A 110 -49.65 -16.31 28.95
C PRO A 110 -49.04 -15.05 29.62
N GLY A 111 -49.46 -13.88 29.13
CA GLY A 111 -49.00 -12.58 29.58
C GLY A 111 -49.63 -12.02 30.87
N GLN A 112 -48.99 -10.97 31.39
CA GLN A 112 -49.58 -9.96 32.26
C GLN A 112 -49.06 -8.57 31.85
N ALA A 113 -50.00 -7.63 31.74
CA ALA A 113 -49.77 -6.20 31.51
C ALA A 113 -49.13 -5.53 32.73
N PRO A 114 -48.59 -4.31 32.56
CA PRO A 114 -49.11 -3.24 33.42
C PRO A 114 -49.42 -1.91 32.74
N GLN A 115 -50.25 -1.16 33.45
CA GLN A 115 -50.84 0.16 33.23
C GLN A 115 -49.83 1.29 33.03
N GLY A 116 -50.26 2.34 32.33
CA GLY A 116 -49.56 3.62 32.20
C GLY A 116 -50.03 4.70 33.18
N TYR A 117 -49.24 5.78 33.29
CA TYR A 117 -49.58 7.19 33.61
C TYR A 117 -48.31 8.05 33.31
N PRO A 118 -48.37 9.40 33.23
CA PRO A 118 -47.91 10.16 32.05
C PRO A 118 -46.73 11.10 32.35
N GLY A 119 -45.93 11.44 31.34
CA GLY A 119 -44.74 12.28 31.51
C GLY A 119 -44.49 13.22 30.34
N GLN A 120 -44.83 14.47 30.58
CA GLN A 120 -44.49 15.76 29.96
C GLN A 120 -43.57 15.89 28.72
N GLN A 121 -43.98 16.88 27.91
CA GLN A 121 -43.24 17.57 26.87
C GLN A 121 -41.86 18.07 27.32
N GLN A 122 -40.83 17.82 26.52
CA GLN A 122 -39.60 18.62 26.40
C GLN A 122 -39.37 18.78 24.89
N GLY A 123 -39.26 19.98 24.33
CA GLY A 123 -38.35 21.04 24.74
C GLY A 123 -37.13 20.94 23.82
N GLY A 124 -37.23 21.50 22.61
CA GLY A 124 -36.14 21.49 21.63
C GLY A 124 -35.00 22.43 22.00
N TYR A 125 -33.78 22.08 21.59
CA TYR A 125 -32.60 22.91 21.24
C TYR A 125 -31.35 22.00 21.15
N PRO A 126 -30.24 22.43 20.53
CA PRO A 126 -29.92 22.44 19.10
C PRO A 126 -28.92 21.32 18.71
N GLY A 127 -28.73 21.12 17.40
CA GLY A 127 -27.84 20.10 16.84
C GLY A 127 -26.39 20.21 17.32
N GLN A 128 -25.84 19.09 17.78
CA GLN A 128 -24.40 18.91 17.99
C GLN A 128 -23.75 18.47 16.68
N ALA A 129 -22.75 19.25 16.27
CA ALA A 129 -21.83 18.92 15.19
C ALA A 129 -20.91 17.73 15.57
N PRO A 130 -20.32 17.02 14.60
CA PRO A 130 -19.70 15.71 14.83
C PRO A 130 -18.38 15.78 15.61
N GLN A 131 -18.20 14.89 16.57
CA GLN A 131 -16.89 14.56 17.13
C GLN A 131 -16.15 13.61 16.18
N GLY A 132 -15.03 14.08 15.62
CA GLY A 132 -14.08 13.28 14.85
C GLY A 132 -12.71 13.97 14.86
N TYR A 133 -11.65 13.19 15.10
CA TYR A 133 -10.23 13.56 15.23
C TYR A 133 -9.88 14.52 16.39
N PRO A 134 -8.87 14.20 17.24
CA PRO A 134 -8.38 15.16 18.23
C PRO A 134 -7.57 16.25 17.51
N GLY A 135 -8.24 17.29 17.04
CA GLY A 135 -7.60 18.50 16.54
C GLY A 135 -7.07 19.33 17.70
N GLN A 136 -5.74 19.33 17.90
CA GLN A 136 -5.11 20.45 18.58
C GLN A 136 -5.33 21.71 17.72
N GLY A 137 -5.74 22.81 18.35
CA GLY A 137 -6.30 23.99 17.70
C GLY A 137 -5.49 24.48 16.49
N TYR A 138 -6.04 24.28 15.30
CA TYR A 138 -5.48 24.77 14.05
C TYR A 138 -5.80 26.27 13.89
N PRO A 139 -4.81 27.13 13.57
CA PRO A 139 -5.10 28.52 13.25
C PRO A 139 -5.85 28.61 11.91
N SER A 140 -6.97 29.34 11.94
CA SER A 140 -7.78 29.65 10.76
C SER A 140 -7.29 30.92 10.07
N SER A 141 -7.38 30.89 8.74
CA SER A 141 -7.31 32.02 7.79
C SER A 141 -5.92 32.50 7.36
N GLY A 142 -5.65 32.40 6.04
CA GLY A 142 -4.57 33.10 5.34
C GLY A 142 -3.75 32.20 4.40
N SER A 143 -3.58 32.66 3.15
CA SER A 143 -2.91 32.03 2.00
C SER A 143 -1.39 31.75 2.16
N THR A 144 -0.89 31.63 3.38
CA THR A 144 0.51 31.31 3.65
C THR A 144 0.53 30.18 4.66
N THR A 145 1.06 29.03 4.28
CA THR A 145 1.37 27.97 5.24
C THR A 145 2.28 28.57 6.31
N ASP A 146 1.82 28.55 7.55
CA ASP A 146 2.57 29.13 8.66
C ASP A 146 3.80 28.27 8.93
N VAL A 147 4.98 28.79 8.55
CA VAL A 147 6.27 28.15 8.78
C VAL A 147 6.46 27.81 10.26
N ARG A 148 5.93 28.64 11.18
CA ARG A 148 6.03 28.37 12.63
C ARG A 148 5.24 27.13 13.02
N TYR A 149 4.07 26.94 12.42
CA TYR A 149 3.28 25.74 12.62
C TYR A 149 4.00 24.50 12.07
N LEU A 150 4.61 24.58 10.89
CA LEU A 150 5.39 23.46 10.34
C LEU A 150 6.59 23.11 11.22
N ILE A 151 7.30 24.11 11.76
CA ILE A 151 8.39 23.88 12.72
C ILE A 151 7.87 23.14 13.96
N GLN A 152 6.69 23.51 14.47
CA GLN A 152 6.08 22.83 15.61
C GLN A 152 5.76 21.37 15.29
N VAL A 153 5.13 21.10 14.14
CA VAL A 153 4.81 19.73 13.69
C VAL A 153 6.08 18.88 13.59
N LEU A 154 7.10 19.39 12.89
CA LEU A 154 8.38 18.69 12.72
C LEU A 154 9.09 18.47 14.06
N SER A 155 9.12 19.48 14.93
CA SER A 155 9.75 19.38 16.26
C SER A 155 9.05 18.34 17.13
N GLN A 156 7.71 18.26 17.06
CA GLN A 156 6.94 17.26 17.77
C GLN A 156 7.25 15.86 17.24
N THR A 157 7.33 15.67 15.92
CA THR A 157 7.72 14.38 15.32
C THR A 157 9.13 13.96 15.71
N VAL A 158 10.10 14.89 15.74
CA VAL A 158 11.47 14.58 16.21
C VAL A 158 11.48 14.11 17.67
N GLN A 159 10.61 14.66 18.52
CA GLN A 159 10.49 14.22 19.91
C GLN A 159 9.79 12.87 20.02
N ASP A 160 8.67 12.71 19.33
CA ASP A 160 7.83 11.51 19.29
C ASP A 160 8.65 10.29 18.83
N GLN A 161 9.33 10.45 17.71
CA GLN A 161 10.12 9.42 17.04
C GLN A 161 11.60 9.40 17.48
N ARG A 162 11.98 10.18 18.51
CA ARG A 162 13.35 10.23 19.07
C ARG A 162 14.48 10.46 18.04
N LEU A 163 14.24 11.38 17.11
CA LEU A 163 15.15 11.67 15.98
C LEU A 163 16.17 12.78 16.27
N GLN A 164 16.43 13.09 17.54
CA GLN A 164 17.27 14.24 17.92
C GLN A 164 18.73 14.10 17.43
N ALA A 165 19.18 12.87 17.18
CA ALA A 165 20.49 12.59 16.61
C ALA A 165 20.68 13.15 15.18
N PHE A 166 19.58 13.35 14.45
CA PHE A 166 19.55 13.77 13.05
C PHE A 166 19.20 15.26 12.89
N TYR A 167 18.28 15.76 13.71
CA TYR A 167 17.62 17.05 13.47
C TYR A 167 17.86 18.07 14.58
N PRO A 168 18.93 18.87 14.52
CA PRO A 168 19.04 20.05 15.36
C PRO A 168 17.99 21.11 14.93
N PRO A 169 17.57 22.02 15.83
CA PRO A 169 16.48 22.97 15.56
C PRO A 169 16.65 23.79 14.26
N GLN A 170 17.88 24.16 13.92
CA GLN A 170 18.17 24.97 12.72
C GLN A 170 17.85 24.22 11.41
N VAL A 171 17.96 22.89 11.40
CA VAL A 171 17.61 22.08 10.21
C VAL A 171 16.10 22.01 10.04
N LEU A 172 15.34 21.94 11.13
CA LEU A 172 13.87 21.94 11.09
C LEU A 172 13.30 23.24 10.52
N GLU A 173 13.90 24.39 10.87
CA GLU A 173 13.53 25.69 10.28
C GLU A 173 13.75 25.72 8.76
N GLN A 174 14.84 25.14 8.28
CA GLN A 174 15.16 25.07 6.85
C GLN A 174 14.16 24.17 6.10
N ILE A 175 13.85 23.00 6.65
CA ILE A 175 12.87 22.07 6.09
C ILE A 175 11.49 22.73 6.03
N ALA A 176 11.02 23.32 7.13
CA ALA A 176 9.73 24.01 7.19
C ALA A 176 9.64 25.17 6.19
N SER A 177 10.68 26.00 6.11
CA SER A 177 10.73 27.14 5.17
C SER A 177 10.71 26.65 3.73
N ARG A 178 11.45 25.59 3.41
CA ARG A 178 11.46 24.96 2.08
C ARG A 178 10.07 24.48 1.70
N VAL A 179 9.43 23.66 2.53
CA VAL A 179 8.10 23.09 2.26
C VAL A 179 7.05 24.18 2.09
N ALA A 180 7.07 25.22 2.92
CA ALA A 180 6.17 26.35 2.78
C ALA A 180 6.38 27.12 1.46
N SER A 181 7.64 27.31 1.04
CA SER A 181 7.97 28.06 -0.18
C SER A 181 7.64 27.34 -1.48
N THR A 182 7.64 26.00 -1.50
CA THR A 182 7.38 25.23 -2.73
C THR A 182 5.89 25.07 -3.05
N GLY A 183 5.02 25.34 -2.07
CA GLY A 183 3.59 25.03 -2.16
C GLY A 183 3.31 23.53 -2.15
N ALA A 184 4.24 22.70 -1.67
CA ALA A 184 4.11 21.24 -1.64
C ALA A 184 2.81 20.78 -0.95
N LEU A 185 2.47 21.40 0.17
CA LEU A 185 1.27 21.09 0.95
C LEU A 185 -0.03 21.38 0.20
N ASP A 186 -0.10 22.52 -0.49
CA ASP A 186 -1.28 22.86 -1.29
C ASP A 186 -1.41 21.92 -2.49
N ARG A 187 -0.28 21.54 -3.11
CA ARG A 187 -0.27 20.58 -4.23
C ARG A 187 -0.76 19.20 -3.80
N ILE A 188 -0.23 18.65 -2.71
CA ILE A 188 -0.68 17.32 -2.25
C ILE A 188 -2.12 17.38 -1.75
N ALA A 189 -2.53 18.45 -1.07
CA ALA A 189 -3.92 18.63 -0.64
C ALA A 189 -4.88 18.65 -1.84
N ALA A 190 -4.52 19.33 -2.93
CA ALA A 190 -5.32 19.38 -4.13
C ALA A 190 -5.34 18.03 -4.88
N GLU A 191 -4.17 17.43 -5.11
CA GLU A 191 -4.03 16.18 -5.88
C GLU A 191 -4.72 15.01 -5.16
N TRP A 192 -4.58 14.94 -3.84
CA TRP A 192 -5.15 13.87 -3.02
C TRP A 192 -6.51 14.25 -2.43
N ARG A 193 -6.98 15.48 -2.68
CA ARG A 193 -8.26 16.02 -2.17
C ARG A 193 -8.37 15.92 -0.66
N LEU A 194 -7.26 16.15 0.02
CA LEU A 194 -7.18 16.08 1.47
C LEU A 194 -7.70 17.37 2.11
N PRO A 195 -8.38 17.26 3.27
CA PRO A 195 -8.48 18.38 4.20
C PRO A 195 -7.09 18.93 4.51
N LYS A 196 -6.99 20.26 4.65
CA LYS A 196 -5.70 20.94 4.85
C LYS A 196 -4.97 20.42 6.09
N GLU A 197 -5.72 20.07 7.13
CA GLU A 197 -5.23 19.54 8.40
C GLU A 197 -4.47 18.23 8.20
N ILE A 198 -5.00 17.33 7.36
CA ILE A 198 -4.37 16.04 7.06
C ILE A 198 -3.16 16.23 6.14
N ALA A 199 -3.27 17.14 5.17
CA ALA A 199 -2.15 17.45 4.28
C ALA A 199 -0.94 18.01 5.07
N LEU A 200 -1.18 18.81 6.11
CA LEU A 200 -0.14 19.37 6.97
C LEU A 200 0.70 18.28 7.66
N ASP A 201 0.09 17.16 8.05
CA ASP A 201 0.81 16.05 8.68
C ASP A 201 1.79 15.35 7.73
N LEU A 202 1.55 15.40 6.41
CA LEU A 202 2.46 14.80 5.41
C LEU A 202 3.83 15.50 5.34
N VAL A 203 3.99 16.68 5.94
CA VAL A 203 5.31 17.32 6.08
C VAL A 203 6.30 16.43 6.84
N LYS A 204 5.80 15.53 7.72
CA LYS A 204 6.63 14.63 8.54
C LYS A 204 7.50 13.70 7.70
N ILE A 205 7.05 13.36 6.49
CA ILE A 205 7.81 12.55 5.52
C ILE A 205 9.18 13.20 5.19
N SER A 206 9.28 14.53 5.25
CA SER A 206 10.56 15.23 5.00
C SER A 206 11.69 14.91 5.99
N LEU A 207 11.37 14.24 7.10
CA LEU A 207 12.33 13.78 8.13
C LEU A 207 12.86 12.37 7.87
N PHE A 208 12.53 11.73 6.75
CA PHE A 208 12.91 10.34 6.49
C PHE A 208 13.41 10.15 5.07
N ASP A 209 14.39 9.27 4.88
CA ASP A 209 14.66 8.65 3.57
C ASP A 209 13.67 7.51 3.38
N VAL A 210 12.93 7.50 2.27
CA VAL A 210 11.92 6.48 2.01
C VAL A 210 12.48 5.39 1.10
N VAL A 211 12.38 4.13 1.55
CA VAL A 211 12.76 2.95 0.77
C VAL A 211 11.57 2.01 0.68
N ILE A 212 11.22 1.60 -0.53
CA ILE A 212 10.10 0.69 -0.78
C ILE A 212 10.63 -0.68 -1.20
N LEU A 213 10.22 -1.73 -0.49
CA LEU A 213 10.46 -3.12 -0.87
C LEU A 213 9.19 -3.69 -1.49
N CYS A 214 9.24 -3.90 -2.80
CA CYS A 214 8.13 -4.38 -3.61
C CYS A 214 8.16 -5.90 -3.73
N ASP A 215 7.03 -6.54 -3.47
CA ASP A 215 6.82 -7.94 -3.80
C ASP A 215 6.67 -8.13 -5.33
N ASP A 216 7.62 -8.85 -5.90
CA ASP A 216 7.63 -9.29 -7.29
C ASP A 216 7.57 -10.82 -7.41
N SER A 217 6.97 -11.50 -6.43
CA SER A 217 6.76 -12.95 -6.46
C SER A 217 5.71 -13.36 -7.50
N GLY A 218 5.59 -14.67 -7.73
CA GLY A 218 4.60 -15.20 -8.69
C GLY A 218 3.14 -14.97 -8.27
N SER A 219 2.82 -14.99 -6.97
CA SER A 219 1.43 -14.84 -6.47
C SER A 219 0.82 -13.51 -6.88
N MET A 220 1.62 -12.45 -6.93
CA MET A 220 1.23 -11.12 -7.39
C MET A 220 0.62 -11.13 -8.81
N ALA A 221 1.14 -11.96 -9.70
CA ALA A 221 0.73 -12.01 -11.10
C ALA A 221 -0.41 -12.99 -11.39
N PHE A 222 -0.38 -14.17 -10.76
CA PHE A 222 -1.31 -15.25 -11.09
C PHE A 222 -2.62 -15.20 -10.30
N GLU A 223 -2.64 -14.53 -9.15
CA GLU A 223 -3.84 -14.41 -8.33
C GLU A 223 -4.59 -13.10 -8.60
N GLN A 224 -5.89 -13.11 -8.35
CA GLN A 224 -6.78 -11.94 -8.53
C GLN A 224 -6.67 -11.26 -9.91
N ASN A 225 -6.34 -12.01 -10.97
CA ASN A 225 -6.14 -11.49 -12.32
C ASN A 225 -5.12 -10.32 -12.40
N GLY A 226 -4.11 -10.30 -11.53
CA GLY A 226 -3.06 -9.27 -11.50
C GLY A 226 -3.46 -7.96 -10.81
N GLU A 227 -4.63 -7.90 -10.15
CA GLU A 227 -5.09 -6.71 -9.42
C GLU A 227 -4.10 -6.27 -8.32
N ARG A 228 -3.38 -7.23 -7.71
CA ARG A 228 -2.32 -6.96 -6.72
C ARG A 228 -1.17 -6.13 -7.27
N ILE A 229 -0.82 -6.32 -8.54
CA ILE A 229 0.22 -5.53 -9.23
C ILE A 229 -0.29 -4.09 -9.46
N GLU A 230 -1.56 -3.92 -9.79
CA GLU A 230 -2.15 -2.59 -9.97
C GLU A 230 -2.25 -1.82 -8.64
N ASP A 231 -2.57 -2.51 -7.54
CA ASP A 231 -2.54 -1.92 -6.20
C ASP A 231 -1.12 -1.52 -5.78
N LEU A 232 -0.12 -2.38 -6.03
CA LEU A 232 1.29 -2.05 -5.81
C LEU A 232 1.72 -0.82 -6.63
N LYS A 233 1.36 -0.77 -7.91
CA LYS A 233 1.67 0.38 -8.79
C LYS A 233 1.03 1.66 -8.28
N LEU A 234 -0.23 1.61 -7.84
CA LEU A 234 -0.91 2.75 -7.27
C LEU A 234 -0.17 3.26 -6.02
N ILE A 235 0.15 2.38 -5.08
CA ILE A 235 0.88 2.75 -3.87
C ILE A 235 2.21 3.39 -4.25
N LEU A 236 2.99 2.76 -5.13
CA LEU A 236 4.26 3.31 -5.60
C LEU A 236 4.13 4.70 -6.24
N SER A 237 3.13 4.91 -7.10
CA SER A 237 2.87 6.21 -7.70
C SER A 237 2.57 7.26 -6.62
N ARG A 238 1.70 6.94 -5.66
CA ARG A 238 1.34 7.87 -4.59
C ARG A 238 2.53 8.19 -3.68
N VAL A 239 3.28 7.18 -3.25
CA VAL A 239 4.48 7.42 -2.42
C VAL A 239 5.53 8.22 -3.19
N ALA A 240 5.80 7.90 -4.46
CA ALA A 240 6.75 8.64 -5.29
C ALA A 240 6.32 10.11 -5.49
N PHE A 241 5.03 10.36 -5.71
CA PHE A 241 4.48 11.71 -5.80
C PHE A 241 4.67 12.48 -4.49
N ALA A 242 4.21 11.93 -3.37
CA ALA A 242 4.33 12.59 -2.06
C ALA A 242 5.79 12.88 -1.71
N CYS A 243 6.66 11.87 -1.86
CA CYS A 243 8.08 12.03 -1.58
C CYS A 243 8.72 13.05 -2.51
N SER A 244 8.35 13.14 -3.80
CA SER A 244 8.87 14.18 -4.71
C SER A 244 8.56 15.62 -4.26
N LEU A 245 7.55 15.81 -3.41
CA LEU A 245 7.16 17.12 -2.88
C LEU A 245 7.89 17.48 -1.58
N PHE A 246 8.17 16.50 -0.73
CA PHE A 246 8.72 16.71 0.62
C PHE A 246 10.18 16.32 0.76
N ASP A 247 10.61 15.34 -0.02
CA ASP A 247 11.96 14.81 -0.07
C ASP A 247 12.62 15.07 -1.43
N HIS A 248 13.88 15.50 -1.37
CA HIS A 248 14.55 16.14 -2.49
C HIS A 248 15.47 15.20 -3.27
N ASP A 249 16.01 14.20 -2.59
CA ASP A 249 16.81 13.12 -3.15
C ASP A 249 15.92 11.96 -3.64
N GLY A 250 14.65 11.90 -3.24
CA GLY A 250 13.66 10.97 -3.77
C GLY A 250 13.72 9.59 -3.09
N ILE A 251 12.91 8.65 -3.57
CA ILE A 251 12.78 7.33 -2.94
C ILE A 251 13.71 6.30 -3.55
N ASN A 252 14.05 5.28 -2.78
CA ASN A 252 14.70 4.08 -3.28
C ASN A 252 13.67 2.94 -3.40
N ILE A 253 13.75 2.15 -4.46
CA ILE A 253 12.85 1.02 -4.70
C ILE A 253 13.71 -0.23 -4.87
N ARG A 254 13.34 -1.30 -4.15
CA ARG A 254 13.91 -2.63 -4.24
C ARG A 254 12.79 -3.63 -4.45
N PHE A 255 13.14 -4.81 -4.94
CA PHE A 255 12.20 -5.90 -5.16
C PHE A 255 12.63 -7.15 -4.39
N LEU A 256 11.71 -8.04 -4.04
CA LEU A 256 12.06 -9.27 -3.34
C LEU A 256 12.99 -10.15 -4.17
N ASN A 257 12.69 -10.39 -5.44
CA ASN A 257 13.38 -11.33 -6.31
C ASN A 257 14.32 -10.60 -7.29
N SER A 258 13.85 -9.54 -7.94
CA SER A 258 14.62 -8.81 -8.95
C SER A 258 15.85 -8.10 -8.38
N HIS A 259 16.90 -8.01 -9.21
CA HIS A 259 18.12 -7.23 -8.95
C HIS A 259 18.07 -5.82 -9.54
N ILE A 260 16.93 -5.44 -10.12
CA ILE A 260 16.72 -4.07 -10.62
C ILE A 260 16.52 -3.15 -9.42
N ASP A 261 17.40 -2.16 -9.32
CA ASP A 261 17.37 -1.16 -8.26
C ASP A 261 16.86 0.18 -8.81
N GLY A 262 15.90 0.79 -8.11
CA GLY A 262 15.54 2.19 -8.29
C GLY A 262 16.20 3.03 -7.21
N ASN A 263 16.98 4.05 -7.59
CA ASN A 263 17.55 4.99 -6.64
C ASN A 263 17.17 6.41 -7.04
N HIS A 264 16.90 7.25 -6.04
CA HIS A 264 16.53 8.66 -6.23
C HIS A 264 15.32 8.85 -7.16
N ILE A 265 14.33 7.96 -7.07
CA ILE A 265 13.10 8.03 -7.86
C ILE A 265 12.25 9.18 -7.30
N ASN A 266 12.03 10.21 -8.12
CA ASN A 266 11.36 11.44 -7.71
C ASN A 266 10.15 11.79 -8.59
N SER A 267 9.61 10.81 -9.30
CA SER A 267 8.39 10.98 -10.09
C SER A 267 7.64 9.67 -10.24
N GLU A 268 6.33 9.77 -10.43
CA GLU A 268 5.45 8.64 -10.71
C GLU A 268 5.87 7.91 -11.99
N GLN A 269 6.23 8.66 -13.02
CA GLN A 269 6.63 8.12 -14.31
C GLN A 269 7.88 7.26 -14.18
N ALA A 270 8.89 7.73 -13.43
CA ALA A 270 10.11 6.96 -13.18
C ALA A 270 9.84 5.70 -12.35
N ALA A 271 8.97 5.77 -11.34
CA ALA A 271 8.54 4.60 -10.57
C ALA A 271 7.85 3.56 -11.46
N MET A 272 6.92 3.99 -12.31
CA MET A 272 6.21 3.08 -13.23
C MET A 272 7.13 2.46 -14.29
N GLN A 273 8.06 3.25 -14.82
CA GLN A 273 9.07 2.75 -15.75
C GLN A 273 9.96 1.68 -15.09
N LEU A 274 10.34 1.86 -13.83
CA LEU A 274 11.10 0.85 -13.09
C LEU A 274 10.32 -0.45 -12.95
N VAL A 275 9.06 -0.38 -12.48
CA VAL A 275 8.19 -1.57 -12.29
C VAL A 275 7.97 -2.31 -13.60
N SER A 276 7.82 -1.59 -14.73
CA SER A 276 7.64 -2.21 -16.05
C SER A 276 8.80 -3.10 -16.52
N GLN A 277 9.98 -2.96 -15.91
CA GLN A 277 11.17 -3.76 -16.24
C GLN A 277 11.24 -5.05 -15.41
N VAL A 278 10.41 -5.18 -14.37
CA VAL A 278 10.43 -6.29 -13.43
C VAL A 278 9.49 -7.41 -13.89
N LYS A 279 9.95 -8.65 -13.71
CA LYS A 279 9.14 -9.86 -13.93
C LYS A 279 8.65 -10.38 -12.58
N PHE A 280 7.34 -10.51 -12.45
CA PHE A 280 6.69 -11.02 -11.24
C PHE A 280 6.76 -12.55 -11.21
N THR A 281 7.79 -13.07 -10.55
CA THR A 281 8.14 -14.50 -10.49
C THR A 281 8.96 -14.79 -9.24
N GLY A 282 8.96 -16.04 -8.80
CA GLY A 282 9.75 -16.47 -7.63
C GLY A 282 8.90 -16.59 -6.37
N LEU A 283 9.59 -16.79 -5.24
CA LEU A 283 8.98 -16.91 -3.92
C LEU A 283 8.97 -15.54 -3.22
N THR A 284 8.65 -15.52 -1.93
CA THR A 284 8.49 -14.30 -1.12
C THR A 284 9.57 -14.24 -0.02
N PRO A 285 10.87 -14.07 -0.34
CA PRO A 285 11.95 -14.05 0.65
C PRO A 285 12.04 -12.66 1.35
N LEU A 286 10.97 -12.25 2.03
CA LEU A 286 10.80 -10.94 2.64
C LEU A 286 11.95 -10.55 3.58
N GLY A 287 12.27 -11.38 4.57
CA GLY A 287 13.31 -11.10 5.57
C GLY A 287 14.71 -11.06 4.96
N THR A 288 15.01 -11.99 4.06
CA THR A 288 16.30 -12.05 3.35
C THR A 288 16.52 -10.82 2.48
N SER A 289 15.52 -10.43 1.67
CA SER A 289 15.63 -9.28 0.77
C SER A 289 15.61 -7.95 1.51
N LEU A 290 14.80 -7.83 2.57
CA LEU A 290 14.83 -6.68 3.47
C LEU A 290 16.24 -6.46 4.03
N ASP A 291 16.87 -7.52 4.53
CA ASP A 291 18.21 -7.41 5.09
C ASP A 291 19.28 -7.07 4.06
N GLN A 292 19.36 -7.85 2.98
CA GLN A 292 20.45 -7.75 2.01
C GLN A 292 20.35 -6.51 1.12
N LYS A 293 19.13 -6.10 0.76
CA LYS A 293 18.93 -5.01 -0.22
C LYS A 293 18.68 -3.66 0.44
N ILE A 294 18.27 -3.63 1.72
CA ILE A 294 17.92 -2.39 2.43
C ILE A 294 18.72 -2.25 3.73
N LEU A 295 18.52 -3.12 4.72
CA LEU A 295 19.06 -2.89 6.07
C LEU A 295 20.58 -2.86 6.10
N GLN A 296 21.27 -3.80 5.46
CA GLN A 296 22.73 -3.78 5.42
C GLN A 296 23.30 -2.57 4.66
N PRO A 297 22.92 -2.31 3.39
CA PRO A 297 23.56 -1.24 2.61
C PRO A 297 23.12 0.17 2.99
N MET A 298 21.87 0.37 3.41
CA MET A 298 21.29 1.71 3.56
C MET A 298 21.13 2.16 5.01
N LEU A 299 21.10 1.22 5.97
CA LEU A 299 20.86 1.53 7.38
C LEU A 299 22.07 1.17 8.25
N LEU A 300 22.35 -0.12 8.40
CA LEU A 300 23.33 -0.65 9.35
C LEU A 300 24.77 -0.36 8.92
N GLY A 301 25.08 -0.49 7.63
CA GLY A 301 26.38 -0.09 7.08
C GLY A 301 26.72 1.38 7.36
N PRO A 302 25.86 2.33 6.95
CA PRO A 302 26.01 3.75 7.27
C PRO A 302 26.00 4.05 8.78
N ALA A 303 25.15 3.39 9.57
CA ALA A 303 25.09 3.60 11.01
C ALA A 303 26.38 3.18 11.72
N ARG A 304 26.94 1.99 11.39
CA ARG A 304 28.25 1.52 11.88
C ARG A 304 29.38 2.49 11.52
N SER A 305 29.30 3.08 10.34
CA SER A 305 30.31 4.02 9.81
C SER A 305 30.10 5.45 10.30
N ASN A 306 29.04 5.71 11.08
CA ASN A 306 28.65 7.04 11.54
C ASN A 306 28.40 8.04 10.38
N THR A 307 27.83 7.54 9.27
CA THR A 307 27.52 8.31 8.05
C THR A 307 26.04 8.32 7.69
N LEU A 308 25.16 7.72 8.50
CA LEU A 308 23.71 7.77 8.29
C LEU A 308 23.21 9.23 8.44
N GLN A 309 22.59 9.78 7.39
CA GLN A 309 22.24 11.22 7.30
C GLN A 309 20.80 11.51 7.71
N LYS A 310 19.87 10.63 7.34
CA LYS A 310 18.45 10.69 7.71
C LYS A 310 18.01 9.34 8.27
N PRO A 311 17.00 9.31 9.16
CA PRO A 311 16.30 8.08 9.51
C PRO A 311 15.66 7.43 8.28
N LEU A 312 15.50 6.12 8.30
CA LEU A 312 14.95 5.36 7.17
C LEU A 312 13.48 4.98 7.42
N LEU A 313 12.59 5.33 6.50
CA LEU A 313 11.23 4.77 6.46
C LEU A 313 11.21 3.64 5.42
N VAL A 314 11.11 2.41 5.89
CA VAL A 314 11.04 1.21 5.03
C VAL A 314 9.59 0.78 4.86
N ILE A 315 9.08 0.83 3.63
CA ILE A 315 7.71 0.39 3.29
C ILE A 315 7.80 -0.91 2.50
N CYS A 316 7.37 -2.02 3.08
CA CYS A 316 7.23 -3.30 2.38
C CYS A 316 5.81 -3.43 1.84
N ILE A 317 5.66 -3.68 0.54
CA ILE A 317 4.36 -3.93 -0.10
C ILE A 317 4.33 -5.39 -0.54
N THR A 318 3.45 -6.21 0.02
CA THR A 318 3.40 -7.66 -0.24
C THR A 318 1.99 -8.21 -0.24
N ASP A 319 1.75 -9.28 -1.00
CA ASP A 319 0.48 -10.00 -1.03
C ASP A 319 0.47 -11.29 -0.21
N GLY A 320 1.59 -11.66 0.40
CA GLY A 320 1.81 -12.99 0.93
C GLY A 320 2.61 -13.02 2.23
N ALA A 321 2.46 -14.10 2.98
CA ALA A 321 3.41 -14.44 4.03
C ALA A 321 4.77 -14.86 3.41
N PRO A 322 5.89 -14.72 4.15
CA PRO A 322 7.20 -15.13 3.68
C PRO A 322 7.24 -16.58 3.19
N ALA A 323 7.93 -16.81 2.07
CA ALA A 323 8.09 -18.11 1.44
C ALA A 323 9.48 -18.27 0.80
N GLY A 324 10.05 -19.46 0.86
CA GLY A 324 11.40 -19.72 0.35
C GLY A 324 12.53 -19.35 1.31
N GLU A 325 12.20 -19.03 2.57
CA GLU A 325 13.12 -18.74 3.66
C GLU A 325 12.54 -19.24 5.01
N PRO A 326 13.31 -19.26 6.10
CA PRO A 326 12.76 -19.52 7.44
C PRO A 326 11.67 -18.50 7.80
N ALA A 327 10.54 -18.96 8.34
CA ALA A 327 9.38 -18.11 8.65
C ALA A 327 9.69 -17.01 9.67
N ASP A 328 10.66 -17.23 10.54
CA ASP A 328 11.13 -16.29 11.55
C ASP A 328 12.18 -15.29 11.01
N LYS A 329 12.61 -15.42 9.75
CA LYS A 329 13.73 -14.63 9.22
C LYS A 329 13.48 -13.13 9.29
N VAL A 330 12.28 -12.69 8.94
CA VAL A 330 11.86 -11.27 9.02
C VAL A 330 11.90 -10.74 10.47
N PHE A 331 11.47 -11.54 11.45
CA PHE A 331 11.52 -11.18 12.87
C PHE A 331 12.96 -11.07 13.37
N GLU A 332 13.82 -12.01 12.94
CA GLU A 332 15.24 -12.04 13.25
C GLU A 332 15.94 -10.78 12.73
N VAL A 333 15.73 -10.41 11.46
CA VAL A 333 16.45 -9.29 10.84
C VAL A 333 16.02 -7.94 11.43
N ILE A 334 14.73 -7.76 11.74
CA ILE A 334 14.23 -6.54 12.40
C ILE A 334 14.79 -6.45 13.83
N SER A 335 14.73 -7.54 14.61
CA SER A 335 15.28 -7.57 15.97
C SER A 335 16.79 -7.28 15.97
N ARG A 336 17.53 -7.85 15.00
CA ARG A 336 18.97 -7.60 14.87
C ARG A 336 19.28 -6.15 14.49
N ALA A 337 18.51 -5.56 13.57
CA ALA A 337 18.68 -4.17 13.20
C ALA A 337 18.47 -3.23 14.40
N HIS A 338 17.41 -3.47 15.19
CA HIS A 338 17.17 -2.78 16.45
C HIS A 338 18.38 -2.91 17.40
N ASP A 339 18.82 -4.12 17.70
CA ASP A 339 19.90 -4.37 18.66
C ASP A 339 21.24 -3.75 18.24
N GLU A 340 21.46 -3.64 16.94
CA GLU A 340 22.63 -2.98 16.38
C GLU A 340 22.52 -1.45 16.49
N LEU A 341 21.37 -0.89 16.10
CA LEU A 341 21.11 0.56 16.15
C LEU A 341 21.14 1.12 17.57
N VAL A 342 20.69 0.36 18.57
CA VAL A 342 20.81 0.71 20.01
C VAL A 342 22.26 1.03 20.41
N ARG A 343 23.25 0.42 19.74
CA ARG A 343 24.68 0.61 20.03
C ARG A 343 25.30 1.78 19.28
N THR A 344 24.53 2.44 18.43
CA THR A 344 24.99 3.59 17.64
C THR A 344 24.49 4.90 18.26
N ARG A 345 25.03 6.03 17.81
CA ARG A 345 24.53 7.35 18.22
C ARG A 345 23.11 7.65 17.73
N TYR A 346 22.61 6.89 16.76
CA TYR A 346 21.34 7.16 16.09
C TYR A 346 20.15 6.58 16.83
N GLY A 347 20.36 5.54 17.64
CA GLY A 347 19.30 4.86 18.37
C GLY A 347 18.43 3.95 17.48
N PRO A 348 17.58 3.11 18.10
CA PRO A 348 16.74 2.16 17.38
C PRO A 348 15.72 2.83 16.45
N ASP A 349 15.27 4.03 16.79
CA ASP A 349 14.29 4.82 16.01
C ASP A 349 14.90 5.47 14.74
N ALA A 350 16.16 5.13 14.41
CA ALA A 350 16.78 5.47 13.13
C ALA A 350 16.13 4.75 11.93
N VAL A 351 15.21 3.81 12.18
CA VAL A 351 14.40 3.15 11.17
C VAL A 351 12.96 3.00 11.65
N SER A 352 12.02 3.24 10.75
CA SER A 352 10.61 2.91 10.90
C SER A 352 10.22 1.90 9.83
N PHE A 353 9.44 0.88 10.21
CA PHE A 353 8.99 -0.17 9.31
C PHE A 353 7.48 -0.10 9.10
N GLN A 354 7.07 -0.11 7.85
CA GLN A 354 5.68 -0.27 7.42
C GLN A 354 5.56 -1.53 6.58
N ILE A 355 4.58 -2.38 6.88
CA ILE A 355 4.25 -3.53 6.03
C ILE A 355 2.80 -3.39 5.57
N ALA A 356 2.62 -3.14 4.28
CA ALA A 356 1.34 -2.92 3.63
C ALA A 356 0.92 -4.16 2.83
N GLN A 357 -0.26 -4.69 3.14
CA GLN A 357 -0.84 -5.80 2.39
C GLN A 357 -1.53 -5.31 1.12
N VAL A 358 -1.27 -5.98 0.00
CA VAL A 358 -2.11 -5.91 -1.21
C VAL A 358 -2.83 -7.23 -1.43
N GLY A 359 -4.03 -7.17 -2.02
CA GLY A 359 -4.88 -8.37 -2.17
C GLY A 359 -5.56 -8.82 -0.88
N ASP A 360 -6.06 -10.06 -0.86
CA ASP A 360 -6.95 -10.60 0.18
C ASP A 360 -6.45 -11.95 0.75
N ASP A 361 -5.15 -12.23 0.61
CA ASP A 361 -4.57 -13.48 1.11
C ASP A 361 -4.64 -13.53 2.64
N ARG A 362 -5.33 -14.55 3.15
CA ARG A 362 -5.56 -14.72 4.59
C ARG A 362 -4.28 -15.10 5.35
N LYS A 363 -3.31 -15.77 4.70
CA LYS A 363 -2.04 -16.09 5.34
C LYS A 363 -1.18 -14.84 5.50
N ALA A 364 -1.24 -13.91 4.55
CA ALA A 364 -0.62 -12.60 4.69
C ALA A 364 -1.23 -11.85 5.89
N GLU A 365 -2.56 -11.84 6.02
CA GLU A 365 -3.25 -11.24 7.18
C GLU A 365 -2.81 -11.89 8.51
N GLU A 366 -2.81 -13.23 8.59
CA GLU A 366 -2.35 -13.98 9.77
C GLU A 366 -0.88 -13.68 10.11
N PHE A 367 -0.02 -13.53 9.10
CA PHE A 367 1.39 -13.19 9.26
C PHE A 367 1.59 -11.76 9.78
N LEU A 368 0.87 -10.77 9.24
CA LEU A 368 0.92 -9.39 9.74
C LEU A 368 0.44 -9.30 11.18
N ALA A 369 -0.66 -9.99 11.51
CA ALA A 369 -1.14 -10.07 12.89
C ALA A 369 -0.10 -10.70 13.84
N ALA A 370 0.66 -11.70 13.36
CA ALA A 370 1.73 -12.31 14.14
C ALA A 370 2.95 -11.39 14.33
N LEU A 371 3.31 -10.58 13.33
CA LEU A 371 4.35 -9.56 13.43
C LEU A 371 3.97 -8.49 14.46
N ASP A 372 2.78 -7.95 14.34
CA ASP A 372 2.21 -6.92 15.21
C ASP A 372 2.07 -7.39 16.66
N ALA A 373 1.68 -8.65 16.88
CA ALA A 373 1.58 -9.23 18.22
C ALA A 373 2.94 -9.69 18.81
N HIS A 374 4.04 -9.61 18.06
CA HIS A 374 5.31 -10.19 18.49
C HIS A 374 5.96 -9.35 19.62
N PRO A 375 6.32 -9.94 20.78
CA PRO A 375 6.76 -9.19 21.97
C PRO A 375 7.99 -8.30 21.78
N LYS A 376 8.83 -8.58 20.78
CA LYS A 376 10.04 -7.79 20.47
C LYS A 376 9.94 -6.97 19.19
N VAL A 377 9.02 -7.30 18.29
CA VAL A 377 8.97 -6.74 16.93
C VAL A 377 7.72 -5.91 16.71
N GLY A 378 6.61 -6.23 17.39
CA GLY A 378 5.35 -5.51 17.25
C GLY A 378 5.50 -4.01 17.47
N GLY A 379 6.11 -3.59 18.57
CA GLY A 379 6.38 -2.17 18.83
C GLY A 379 7.48 -1.53 17.98
N LEU A 380 8.02 -2.22 16.97
CA LEU A 380 9.03 -1.71 16.04
C LEU A 380 8.49 -1.57 14.61
N ILE A 381 7.28 -2.06 14.34
CA ILE A 381 6.69 -2.09 13.01
C ILE A 381 5.28 -1.55 13.06
N ASP A 382 4.86 -0.91 11.98
CA ASP A 382 3.45 -0.67 11.69
C ASP A 382 3.01 -1.61 10.56
N SER A 383 1.74 -2.00 10.59
CA SER A 383 1.15 -2.86 9.56
C SER A 383 -0.19 -2.30 9.12
N THR A 384 -0.40 -2.28 7.80
CA THR A 384 -1.65 -1.83 7.22
C THR A 384 -2.21 -2.95 6.37
N GLY A 385 -3.40 -3.43 6.75
CA GLY A 385 -4.13 -4.42 5.97
C GLY A 385 -4.61 -3.85 4.64
N ASN A 386 -5.24 -4.70 3.83
CA ASN A 386 -5.90 -4.22 2.63
C ASN A 386 -7.00 -3.19 2.96
N PHE A 387 -7.41 -2.42 1.95
CA PHE A 387 -8.38 -1.35 2.13
C PHE A 387 -9.69 -1.81 2.78
N GLU A 388 -10.19 -2.99 2.40
CA GLU A 388 -11.43 -3.56 2.92
C GLU A 388 -11.37 -3.81 4.43
N LEU A 389 -10.30 -4.44 4.90
CA LEU A 389 -10.10 -4.76 6.31
C LEU A 389 -9.99 -3.48 7.14
N GLU A 390 -9.17 -2.54 6.67
CA GLU A 390 -8.96 -1.25 7.31
C GLU A 390 -10.24 -0.39 7.32
N SER A 391 -11.02 -0.43 6.24
CA SER A 391 -12.30 0.27 6.14
C SER A 391 -13.33 -0.31 7.11
N ALA A 392 -13.41 -1.64 7.19
CA ALA A 392 -14.29 -2.32 8.12
C ALA A 392 -13.90 -2.03 9.59
N GLN A 393 -12.61 -2.01 9.90
CA GLN A 393 -12.08 -1.66 11.21
C GLN A 393 -12.41 -0.21 11.58
N MET A 394 -12.11 0.75 10.71
CA MET A 394 -12.41 2.17 10.92
C MET A 394 -13.90 2.40 11.14
N LYS A 395 -14.75 1.77 10.32
CA LYS A 395 -16.21 1.86 10.46
C LYS A 395 -16.69 1.27 11.78
N ARG A 396 -16.12 0.15 12.22
CA ARG A 396 -16.46 -0.46 13.51
C ARG A 396 -16.05 0.42 14.69
N MET A 397 -14.88 1.05 14.63
CA MET A 397 -14.34 1.84 15.74
C MET A 397 -14.90 3.26 15.82
N THR A 398 -15.16 3.89 14.67
CA THR A 398 -15.49 5.32 14.58
C THR A 398 -16.86 5.60 13.98
N GLY A 399 -17.49 4.61 13.35
CA GLY A 399 -18.73 4.78 12.58
C GLY A 399 -18.54 5.46 11.22
N GLN A 400 -17.32 5.86 10.87
CA GLN A 400 -17.00 6.56 9.62
C GLN A 400 -16.49 5.59 8.56
N ASP A 401 -16.86 5.82 7.30
CA ASP A 401 -16.28 5.10 6.17
C ASP A 401 -14.86 5.60 5.91
N MET A 402 -13.95 4.68 5.59
CA MET A 402 -12.59 5.02 5.22
C MET A 402 -12.52 5.45 3.76
N ASP A 403 -11.89 6.60 3.51
CA ASP A 403 -11.53 7.05 2.17
C ASP A 403 -10.20 6.40 1.72
N PRO A 404 -10.03 5.98 0.45
CA PRO A 404 -8.77 5.40 -0.04
C PRO A 404 -7.54 6.30 0.18
N THR A 405 -7.72 7.61 0.19
CA THR A 405 -6.64 8.57 0.45
C THR A 405 -6.28 8.61 1.94
N LEU A 406 -7.26 8.44 2.83
CA LEU A 406 -7.00 8.29 4.26
C LEU A 406 -6.24 7.00 4.56
N TRP A 407 -6.54 5.92 3.84
CA TRP A 407 -5.76 4.68 3.92
C TRP A 407 -4.30 4.90 3.52
N LEU A 408 -4.04 5.64 2.44
CA LEU A 408 -2.67 6.02 2.04
C LEU A 408 -1.97 6.86 3.10
N CYS A 409 -2.69 7.81 3.73
CA CYS A 409 -2.14 8.62 4.81
C CYS A 409 -1.81 7.75 6.04
N LYS A 410 -2.66 6.77 6.38
CA LYS A 410 -2.39 5.81 7.46
C LYS A 410 -1.12 5.02 7.16
N MET A 411 -1.00 4.43 5.98
CA MET A 411 0.19 3.68 5.57
C MET A 411 1.48 4.51 5.58
N LEU A 412 1.41 5.81 5.24
CA LEU A 412 2.58 6.70 5.21
C LEU A 412 2.95 7.27 6.58
N LEU A 413 1.97 7.54 7.44
CA LEU A 413 2.17 8.27 8.70
C LEU A 413 2.15 7.39 9.93
N GLY A 414 1.42 6.27 9.93
CA GLY A 414 1.40 5.29 11.03
C GLY A 414 2.80 4.93 11.58
N PRO A 415 3.78 4.56 10.75
CA PRO A 415 5.12 4.19 11.21
C PRO A 415 5.97 5.36 11.75
N ILE A 416 5.55 6.62 11.57
CA ILE A 416 6.34 7.82 11.87
C ILE A 416 5.58 8.87 12.69
N ASP A 417 4.38 8.55 13.15
CA ASP A 417 3.51 9.42 13.95
C ASP A 417 2.60 8.55 14.82
N SER A 418 2.87 8.54 16.12
CA SER A 418 2.10 7.73 17.07
C SER A 418 0.61 8.07 17.11
N SER A 419 0.17 9.24 16.63
CA SER A 419 -1.27 9.57 16.55
C SER A 419 -2.01 8.84 15.41
N TYR A 420 -1.28 8.33 14.43
CA TYR A 420 -1.81 7.48 13.36
C TYR A 420 -1.74 5.99 13.75
N ASP A 421 -0.69 5.58 14.44
CA ASP A 421 -0.47 4.23 14.98
C ASP A 421 -1.47 3.83 16.09
N THR A 422 -1.65 4.69 17.10
CA THR A 422 -2.53 4.44 18.28
C THR A 422 -4.02 4.23 17.96
N LYS A 423 -4.42 4.36 16.68
CA LYS A 423 -5.78 4.05 16.22
C LYS A 423 -6.03 2.55 16.11
N ASP A 424 -4.99 1.71 16.05
CA ASP A 424 -5.15 0.25 15.99
C ASP A 424 -5.04 -0.40 17.37
N GLU A 425 -4.19 0.14 18.25
CA GLU A 425 -3.88 -0.48 19.55
C GLU A 425 -5.00 -0.38 20.60
N ARG A 426 -5.98 0.52 20.44
CA ARG A 426 -7.06 0.70 21.44
C ARG A 426 -7.99 -0.52 21.59
N ALA A 427 -7.86 -1.54 20.73
CA ALA A 427 -8.59 -2.80 20.84
C ALA A 427 -7.88 -3.89 21.66
N ARG A 428 -6.61 -3.70 22.07
CA ARG A 428 -5.81 -4.75 22.74
C ARG A 428 -5.38 -4.45 24.18
N ARG A 429 -5.90 -3.40 24.81
CA ARG A 429 -5.71 -3.16 26.26
C ARG A 429 -6.88 -3.62 27.10
#